data_AF-A0A848ISU0-F1
#
_entry.id   AF-A0A848ISU0-F1
#
_cell.length_a   1.000
_cell.length_b   1.000
_cell.length_c   1.000
_cell.angle_alpha   90.00
_cell.angle_beta   90.00
_cell.angle_gamma   90.00
#
_symmetry.space_group_name_H-M   'P 1'
#
loop_
_entity.id
_entity.type
_entity.pdbx_description
1 polymer ?
#
loop_
_entity_poly.entity_id
_entity_poly.type
_entity_poly.pdbx_seq_one_letter_code
_entity_poly.pdbx_strand_id
1 'polypeptide(L)'
;MNFFAELGDYTTPFFIVTGSILALTIIKGKSIWNQKDITDVSIRLIWVLGLISFILSLAGYVYEIRLAFEAIEQAGDIQPSLVARGIKEALIIPIAGIFILVFSIGLWATLAELKRMKVNSTKINEEDIL
;
A
#
# COMPACT_ATOMS: atom_id res chain seq x y z
N MET A 1 -18.58 3.78 -17.32
CA MET A 1 -17.12 3.93 -17.51
C MET A 1 -16.44 2.81 -16.73
N ASN A 2 -15.68 1.94 -17.41
CA ASN A 2 -14.91 0.88 -16.76
C ASN A 2 -13.54 1.44 -16.41
N PHE A 3 -13.31 1.78 -15.14
CA PHE A 3 -12.04 2.30 -14.63
C PHE A 3 -10.84 1.45 -15.06
N PHE A 4 -10.98 0.12 -15.05
CA PHE A 4 -9.95 -0.81 -15.50
C PHE A 4 -9.67 -0.78 -17.01
N ALA A 5 -10.62 -0.34 -17.84
CA ALA A 5 -10.41 -0.21 -19.28
C ALA A 5 -9.63 1.07 -19.64
N GLU A 6 -9.59 2.07 -18.76
CA GLU A 6 -8.80 3.30 -18.95
C GLU A 6 -7.38 3.19 -18.42
N LEU A 7 -7.13 2.23 -17.53
CA LEU A 7 -5.83 2.03 -16.88
C LEU A 7 -4.78 1.41 -17.84
N GLY A 8 -5.21 0.74 -18.90
CA GLY A 8 -4.31 0.01 -19.80
C GLY A 8 -4.00 -1.40 -19.28
N ASP A 9 -3.62 -2.28 -20.19
CA ASP A 9 -3.49 -3.73 -19.92
C ASP A 9 -2.40 -4.04 -18.87
N TYR A 10 -1.40 -3.16 -18.75
CA TYR A 10 -0.21 -3.38 -17.94
C TYR A 10 -0.28 -2.78 -16.53
N THR A 11 -1.02 -1.68 -16.34
CA THR A 11 -1.19 -1.07 -15.00
C THR A 11 -2.22 -1.85 -14.15
N THR A 12 -3.20 -2.46 -14.81
CA THR A 12 -4.29 -3.22 -14.19
C THR A 12 -3.82 -4.29 -13.19
N PRO A 13 -2.86 -5.19 -13.51
CA PRO A 13 -2.35 -6.16 -12.54
C PRO A 13 -1.71 -5.52 -11.31
N PHE A 14 -1.01 -4.38 -11.46
CA PHE A 14 -0.44 -3.67 -10.30
C PHE A 14 -1.54 -3.13 -9.40
N PHE A 15 -2.58 -2.53 -9.95
CA PHE A 15 -3.74 -2.07 -9.16
C PHE A 15 -4.45 -3.20 -8.43
N ILE A 16 -4.57 -4.38 -9.04
CA ILE A 16 -5.16 -5.56 -8.40
C ILE A 16 -4.30 -6.01 -7.21
N VAL A 17 -2.99 -6.11 -7.39
CA VAL A 17 -2.06 -6.50 -6.32
C VAL A 17 -2.06 -5.47 -5.18
N THR A 18 -1.92 -4.20 -5.51
CA THR A 18 -1.95 -3.07 -4.59
C THR A 18 -3.28 -3.00 -3.82
N GLY A 19 -4.41 -3.19 -4.50
CA GLY A 19 -5.74 -3.29 -3.88
C GLY A 19 -5.88 -4.51 -2.96
N SER A 20 -5.30 -5.65 -3.34
CA SER A 20 -5.29 -6.87 -2.51
C SER A 20 -4.50 -6.65 -1.22
N ILE A 21 -3.35 -5.98 -1.27
CA ILE A 21 -2.55 -5.65 -0.09
C ILE A 21 -3.30 -4.70 0.84
N LEU A 22 -4.00 -3.71 0.29
CA LEU A 22 -4.86 -2.81 1.07
C LEU A 22 -5.97 -3.60 1.79
N ALA A 23 -6.66 -4.50 1.08
CA ALA A 23 -7.69 -5.35 1.69
C ALA A 23 -7.11 -6.22 2.83
N LEU A 24 -5.95 -6.85 2.62
CA LEU A 24 -5.26 -7.63 3.65
C LEU A 24 -4.89 -6.78 4.86
N THR A 25 -4.42 -5.54 4.62
CA THR A 25 -4.07 -4.58 5.68
C THR A 25 -5.30 -4.24 6.53
N ILE A 26 -6.45 -3.97 5.90
CA ILE A 26 -7.70 -3.66 6.59
C ILE A 26 -8.20 -4.88 7.38
N ILE A 27 -8.21 -6.07 6.77
CA ILE A 27 -8.65 -7.32 7.41
C ILE A 27 -7.77 -7.61 8.64
N LYS A 28 -6.44 -7.50 8.50
CA LYS A 28 -5.51 -7.67 9.61
C LYS A 28 -5.71 -6.62 10.70
N GLY A 29 -5.90 -5.35 10.33
CA GLY A 29 -6.19 -4.28 11.27
C GLY A 29 -7.44 -4.55 12.10
N LYS A 30 -8.54 -4.95 11.45
CA LYS A 30 -9.79 -5.34 12.11
C LYS A 30 -9.62 -6.58 13.00
N SER A 31 -8.86 -7.57 12.53
CA SER A 31 -8.56 -8.77 13.31
C SER A 31 -7.79 -8.44 14.59
N ILE A 32 -6.81 -7.54 14.53
CA ILE A 32 -6.02 -7.11 15.70
C ILE A 32 -6.87 -6.31 16.68
N TRP A 33 -7.77 -5.44 16.17
CA TRP A 33 -8.65 -4.65 17.03
C TRP A 33 -9.51 -5.52 17.95
N ASN A 34 -9.99 -6.67 17.43
CA ASN A 34 -10.83 -7.61 18.17
C ASN A 34 -10.04 -8.60 19.04
N GLN A 35 -8.71 -8.64 18.95
CA GLN A 35 -7.91 -9.54 19.77
C GLN A 35 -7.73 -9.02 21.20
N LYS A 36 -7.86 -9.93 22.17
CA LYS A 36 -7.63 -9.64 23.58
C LYS A 36 -6.15 -9.37 23.84
N ASP A 37 -5.28 -10.22 23.29
CA ASP A 37 -3.83 -10.13 23.39
C ASP A 37 -3.21 -9.69 22.05
N ILE A 38 -2.73 -8.45 22.01
CA ILE A 38 -2.16 -7.87 20.78
C ILE A 38 -0.66 -8.17 20.72
N THR A 39 -0.25 -9.00 19.75
CA THR A 39 1.16 -9.34 19.52
C THR A 39 1.89 -8.22 18.76
N ASP A 40 3.15 -7.95 19.14
CA ASP A 40 3.98 -6.94 18.44
C ASP A 40 4.21 -7.29 16.97
N VAL A 41 4.33 -8.58 16.68
CA VAL A 41 4.53 -9.09 15.32
C VAL A 41 3.33 -8.74 14.43
N SER A 42 2.10 -8.88 14.94
CA SER A 42 0.89 -8.57 14.15
C SER A 42 0.75 -7.08 13.86
N ILE A 43 1.04 -6.22 14.84
CA ILE A 43 1.08 -4.78 14.63
C ILE A 43 2.17 -4.45 13.59
N ARG A 44 3.38 -4.99 13.75
CA ARG A 44 4.50 -4.77 12.82
C ARG A 44 4.16 -5.18 11.38
N LEU A 45 3.40 -6.24 11.19
CA LEU A 45 3.00 -6.69 9.86
C LEU A 45 2.20 -5.62 9.08
N ILE A 46 1.43 -4.76 9.76
CA ILE A 46 0.60 -3.72 9.12
C ILE A 46 1.48 -2.74 8.31
N TRP A 47 2.51 -2.17 8.93
CA TRP A 47 3.38 -1.21 8.21
C TRP A 47 4.26 -1.90 7.17
N VAL A 48 4.67 -3.16 7.41
CA VAL A 48 5.43 -3.96 6.43
C VAL A 48 4.59 -4.22 5.17
N LEU A 49 3.30 -4.51 5.29
CA LEU A 49 2.40 -4.63 4.13
C LEU A 49 2.33 -3.33 3.35
N GLY A 50 2.25 -2.18 4.04
CA GLY A 50 2.35 -0.86 3.41
C GLY A 50 3.66 -0.67 2.63
N LEU A 51 4.79 -1.07 3.22
CA LEU A 51 6.10 -0.96 2.59
C LEU A 51 6.22 -1.85 1.34
N ILE A 52 5.74 -3.09 1.43
CA ILE A 52 5.71 -4.02 0.29
C ILE A 52 4.86 -3.43 -0.84
N SER A 53 3.68 -2.87 -0.53
CA SER A 53 2.84 -2.20 -1.52
C SER A 53 3.59 -1.07 -2.22
N PHE A 54 4.31 -0.23 -1.48
CA PHE A 54 5.08 0.86 -2.05
C PHE A 54 6.21 0.37 -2.97
N ILE A 55 6.99 -0.63 -2.54
CA ILE A 55 8.07 -1.20 -3.35
C ILE A 55 7.53 -1.83 -4.64
N LEU A 56 6.43 -2.58 -4.56
CA LEU A 56 5.78 -3.16 -5.74
C LEU A 56 5.27 -2.10 -6.70
N SER A 57 4.75 -0.99 -6.18
CA SER A 57 4.35 0.15 -6.99
C SER A 57 5.54 0.83 -7.69
N LEU A 58 6.72 0.90 -7.06
CA LEU A 58 7.94 1.38 -7.72
C LEU A 58 8.40 0.42 -8.83
N ALA A 59 8.28 -0.89 -8.62
CA ALA A 59 8.57 -1.87 -9.67
C ALA A 59 7.60 -1.71 -10.87
N GLY A 60 6.31 -1.49 -10.60
CA GLY A 60 5.32 -1.21 -11.64
C GLY A 60 5.59 0.09 -12.40
N TYR A 61 6.04 1.13 -11.70
CA TYR A 61 6.46 2.39 -12.33
C TYR A 61 7.58 2.17 -13.37
N VAL A 62 8.62 1.42 -12.99
CA VAL A 62 9.75 1.11 -13.90
C VAL A 62 9.27 0.31 -15.11
N TYR A 63 8.35 -0.63 -14.90
CA TYR A 63 7.78 -1.42 -15.97
C TYR A 63 6.94 -0.58 -16.95
N GLU A 64 6.10 0.32 -16.46
CA GLU A 64 5.30 1.22 -17.31
C GLU A 64 6.17 2.20 -18.11
N ILE A 65 7.22 2.76 -17.50
CA ILE A 65 8.15 3.62 -18.22
C ILE A 65 8.81 2.86 -19.38
N ARG A 66 9.22 1.61 -19.14
CA ARG A 66 9.79 0.77 -20.19
C ARG A 66 8.81 0.61 -21.36
N LEU A 67 7.54 0.32 -21.08
CA LEU A 67 6.51 0.18 -22.11
C LEU A 67 6.26 1.48 -22.87
N ALA A 68 6.25 2.62 -22.17
CA ALA A 68 6.15 3.93 -22.81
C ALA A 68 7.30 4.17 -23.80
N PHE A 69 8.53 3.78 -23.46
CA PHE A 69 9.68 3.86 -24.36
C PHE A 69 9.60 2.88 -25.53
N GLU A 70 9.15 1.64 -25.31
CA GLU A 70 8.91 0.67 -26.39
C GLU A 70 7.88 1.20 -27.40
N ALA A 71 6.81 1.85 -26.92
CA ALA A 71 5.81 2.47 -27.80
C ALA A 71 6.40 3.61 -28.64
N ILE A 72 7.32 4.40 -28.08
CA ILE A 72 8.03 5.47 -28.83
C ILE A 72 8.97 4.87 -29.87
N GLU A 73 9.70 3.81 -29.53
CA GLU A 73 10.59 3.12 -30.45
C GLU A 73 9.80 2.52 -31.63
N GLN A 74 8.66 1.88 -31.36
CA GLN A 74 7.78 1.34 -32.39
C GLN A 74 7.17 2.40 -33.29
N ALA A 75 6.88 3.59 -32.75
CA ALA A 75 6.34 4.70 -33.53
C ALA A 75 7.39 5.30 -34.50
N GLY A 76 8.68 5.04 -34.29
CA GLY A 76 9.78 5.53 -35.13
C GLY A 76 10.01 7.04 -35.08
N ASP A 77 9.26 7.76 -34.24
CA ASP A 77 9.41 9.20 -33.99
C ASP A 77 9.07 9.54 -32.54
N ILE A 78 9.85 10.44 -31.95
CA ILE A 78 9.67 10.88 -30.57
C ILE A 78 8.62 11.98 -30.56
N GLN A 79 7.34 11.59 -30.50
CA GLN A 79 6.27 12.54 -30.28
C GLN A 79 6.20 12.94 -28.80
N PRO A 80 6.34 14.22 -28.44
CA PRO A 80 6.29 14.66 -27.05
C PRO A 80 5.00 14.27 -26.32
N SER A 81 3.88 14.17 -27.05
CA SER A 81 2.58 13.73 -26.53
C SER A 81 2.58 12.27 -26.06
N LEU A 82 3.27 11.37 -26.76
CA LEU A 82 3.40 9.95 -26.37
C LEU A 82 4.23 9.81 -25.10
N VAL A 83 5.36 10.51 -25.03
CA VAL A 83 6.24 10.55 -23.85
C VAL A 83 5.47 11.08 -22.64
N ALA A 84 4.78 12.23 -22.78
CA ALA A 84 4.05 12.86 -21.69
C ALA A 84 2.92 11.96 -21.17
N ARG A 85 2.22 11.26 -22.06
CA ARG A 85 1.17 10.31 -21.68
C ARG A 85 1.74 9.12 -20.92
N GLY A 86 2.81 8.49 -21.42
CA GLY A 86 3.43 7.35 -20.75
C GLY A 86 3.98 7.69 -19.36
N ILE A 87 4.59 8.87 -19.19
CA ILE A 87 5.05 9.34 -17.87
C ILE A 87 3.87 9.56 -16.92
N LYS A 88 2.79 10.18 -17.41
CA LYS A 88 1.59 10.43 -16.60
C LYS A 88 0.95 9.12 -16.13
N GLU A 89 0.81 8.15 -17.03
CA GLU A 89 0.24 6.83 -16.73
C GLU A 89 1.14 6.07 -15.75
N ALA A 90 2.47 6.10 -15.92
CA ALA A 90 3.38 5.46 -14.99
C ALA A 90 3.29 6.05 -13.56
N LEU A 91 3.17 7.37 -13.43
CA LEU A 91 3.17 8.06 -12.13
C LEU A 91 1.96 7.73 -11.24
N ILE A 92 0.85 7.23 -11.79
CA ILE A 92 -0.32 6.85 -10.98
C ILE A 92 -0.01 5.67 -10.05
N ILE A 93 0.88 4.76 -10.47
CA ILE A 93 1.25 3.56 -9.73
C ILE A 93 1.97 3.88 -8.41
N PRO A 94 3.08 4.65 -8.39
CA PRO A 94 3.77 4.99 -7.14
C PRO A 94 2.90 5.86 -6.22
N ILE A 95 2.02 6.70 -6.76
CA ILE A 95 1.05 7.46 -5.95
C ILE A 95 0.13 6.51 -5.16
N ALA A 96 -0.39 5.46 -5.80
CA ALA A 96 -1.21 4.46 -5.12
C ALA A 96 -0.42 3.71 -4.02
N GLY A 97 0.84 3.36 -4.30
CA GLY A 97 1.73 2.72 -3.32
C GLY A 97 2.02 3.60 -2.11
N ILE A 98 2.30 4.89 -2.33
CA ILE A 98 2.53 5.88 -1.25
C ILE A 98 1.28 6.03 -0.40
N PHE A 99 0.10 6.15 -1.03
CA PHE A 99 -1.16 6.28 -0.31
C PHE A 99 -1.38 5.10 0.66
N ILE A 100 -1.14 3.87 0.20
CA ILE A 100 -1.28 2.68 1.04
C ILE A 100 -0.22 2.65 2.14
N LEU A 101 1.01 3.03 1.85
CA LEU A 101 2.06 3.12 2.88
C LEU A 101 1.67 4.10 3.99
N VAL A 102 1.22 5.31 3.63
CA VAL A 102 0.77 6.32 4.59
C VAL A 102 -0.40 5.80 5.42
N PHE A 103 -1.39 5.18 4.77
CA PHE A 103 -2.52 4.57 5.44
C PHE A 103 -2.08 3.47 6.43
N SER A 104 -1.21 2.56 6.00
CA SER A 104 -0.68 1.48 6.83
C SER A 104 0.11 1.99 8.02
N ILE A 105 0.90 3.04 7.87
CA ILE A 105 1.63 3.67 8.98
C ILE A 105 0.64 4.27 9.99
N GLY A 106 -0.39 4.99 9.53
CA GLY A 106 -1.42 5.56 10.40
C GLY A 106 -2.19 4.49 11.18
N LEU A 107 -2.56 3.41 10.51
CA LEU A 107 -3.23 2.26 11.13
C LEU A 107 -2.31 1.57 12.16
N TRP A 108 -1.04 1.37 11.81
CA TRP A 108 -0.03 0.82 12.70
C TRP A 108 0.13 1.67 13.97
N ALA A 109 0.27 2.99 13.83
CA ALA A 109 0.44 3.91 14.96
C ALA A 109 -0.77 3.85 15.92
N THR A 110 -1.99 3.81 15.36
CA THR A 110 -3.23 3.69 16.14
C THR A 110 -3.27 2.38 16.92
N LEU A 111 -2.94 1.25 16.28
CA LEU A 111 -2.92 -0.07 16.92
C LEU A 111 -1.80 -0.19 17.97
N ALA A 112 -0.65 0.43 17.73
CA ALA A 112 0.46 0.47 18.67
C ALA A 112 0.07 1.22 19.96
N GLU A 113 -0.66 2.32 19.84
CA GLU A 113 -1.14 3.09 20.99
C GLU A 113 -2.21 2.32 21.78
N LEU A 114 -3.15 1.66 21.09
CA LEU A 114 -4.15 0.81 21.75
C LEU A 114 -3.53 -0.33 22.56
N LYS A 115 -2.46 -0.94 22.04
CA LYS A 115 -1.71 -1.95 22.80
C LYS A 115 -1.09 -1.35 24.06
N ARG A 116 -0.48 -0.17 23.98
CA ARG A 116 0.11 0.51 25.14
C ARG A 116 -0.92 0.79 26.23
N MET A 117 -2.12 1.25 25.84
CA MET A 117 -3.23 1.48 26.76
C MET A 117 -3.66 0.20 27.48
N LYS A 118 -3.86 -0.91 26.75
CA LYS A 118 -4.24 -2.21 27.35
C LYS A 118 -3.19 -2.72 28.33
N VAL A 119 -1.90 -2.62 28.00
CA VAL A 119 -0.81 -3.07 28.88
C VAL A 119 -0.77 -2.24 30.17
N ASN A 120 -0.95 -0.92 30.08
CA ASN A 120 -0.96 -0.05 31.27
C ASN A 120 -2.16 -0.33 32.18
N SER A 121 -3.36 -0.59 31.62
CA SER A 121 -4.54 -0.91 32.43
C SER A 121 -4.37 -2.22 33.22
N THR A 122 -3.67 -3.22 32.66
CA THR A 122 -3.45 -4.49 33.36
C THR A 122 -2.53 -4.32 34.56
N LYS A 123 -1.46 -3.51 34.43
CA LYS A 123 -0.49 -3.27 35.52
C LYS A 123 -1.12 -2.57 36.73
N ILE A 124 -1.94 -1.55 36.50
CA ILE A 124 -2.61 -0.81 37.58
C ILE A 124 -3.50 -1.76 38.39
N ASN A 125 -4.23 -2.64 37.71
CA ASN A 125 -5.12 -3.60 38.36
C ASN A 125 -4.38 -4.64 39.21
N GLU A 126 -3.11 -4.95 38.92
CA GLU A 126 -2.30 -5.87 39.74
C GLU A 126 -1.74 -5.19 41.00
N GLU A 127 -1.41 -3.89 40.93
CA GLU A 127 -0.95 -3.10 42.08
C GLU A 127 -2.07 -2.83 43.10
N ASP A 128 -3.33 -2.68 42.64
CA ASP A 128 -4.48 -2.46 43.52
C ASP A 128 -4.92 -3.70 44.34
N ILE A 129 -4.39 -4.89 44.01
CA ILE A 129 -4.75 -6.17 44.66
C ILE A 129 -3.73 -6.58 45.75
N LEU A 130 -2.58 -5.89 45.85
CA LEU A 130 -1.51 -6.13 46.82
C LEU A 130 -1.60 -5.18 48.02
#